data_AF-D3IFM2-F1
#
_entry.id   AF-D3IFM2-F1
#
_cell.length_a   1.000
_cell.length_b   1.000
_cell.length_c   1.000
_cell.angle_alpha   90.00
_cell.angle_beta   90.00
_cell.angle_gamma   90.00
#
_symmetry.space_group_name_H-M   'P 1'
#
loop_
_entity.id
_entity.type
_entity.pdbx_description
1 polymer ?
#
loop_
_entity_poly.entity_id
_entity_poly.type
_entity_poly.pdbx_seq_one_letter_code
_entity_poly.pdbx_strand_id
1 'polypeptide(L)'
;MLVYKGHYTEKELSYYKGMAEKNGISFELASEEKDIIYYINCGSADVSKPDRNSDPITDFEYVGHGHPRGFYIEPRGNDNYKSFNSEKFEARAFDVNANIYLYGCGQGLTGSALHKLYPQSTEPNLIDNMQRLTKETIVGYSVTLEWGKSLGSFVPYSLGLSVCRGQRKLNKALYS
;
A
#
# COMPACT_ATOMS: atom_id res chain seq x y z
N MET A 1 -8.41 -9.23 -2.00
CA MET A 1 -7.18 -9.34 -1.18
C MET A 1 -6.12 -10.05 -2.02
N LEU A 2 -5.04 -9.36 -2.35
CA LEU A 2 -3.87 -9.97 -2.98
C LEU A 2 -2.81 -10.22 -1.89
N VAL A 3 -2.27 -11.44 -1.83
CA VAL A 3 -1.19 -11.78 -0.90
C VAL A 3 0.07 -12.16 -1.68
N TYR A 4 1.21 -11.57 -1.33
CA TYR A 4 2.50 -12.04 -1.82
C TYR A 4 2.93 -13.29 -1.03
N LYS A 5 3.20 -14.39 -1.74
CA LYS A 5 3.52 -15.69 -1.14
C LYS A 5 4.74 -15.63 -0.22
N GLY A 6 5.85 -15.04 -0.70
CA GLY A 6 7.10 -14.92 0.05
C GLY A 6 7.47 -16.19 0.81
N HIS A 7 7.68 -16.04 2.12
CA HIS A 7 7.98 -17.14 3.04
C HIS A 7 6.78 -17.64 3.84
N TYR A 8 5.55 -17.21 3.51
CA TYR A 8 4.36 -17.69 4.21
C TYR A 8 4.20 -19.19 4.00
N THR A 9 3.92 -19.90 5.10
CA THR A 9 3.56 -21.31 5.07
C THR A 9 2.17 -21.51 4.48
N GLU A 10 1.88 -22.71 3.98
CA GLU A 10 0.54 -23.06 3.48
C GLU A 10 -0.55 -22.85 4.53
N LYS A 11 -0.23 -23.07 5.81
CA LYS A 11 -1.15 -22.85 6.93
C LYS A 11 -1.50 -21.37 7.10
N GLU A 12 -0.51 -20.48 7.02
CA GLU A 12 -0.74 -19.03 7.11
C GLU A 12 -1.52 -18.52 5.89
N LEU A 13 -1.17 -18.97 4.69
CA LEU A 13 -1.90 -18.62 3.47
C LEU A 13 -3.36 -19.11 3.52
N SER A 14 -3.59 -20.33 4.02
CA SER A 14 -4.94 -20.88 4.21
C SER A 14 -5.75 -20.07 5.22
N TYR A 15 -5.12 -19.56 6.28
CA TYR A 15 -5.77 -18.67 7.23
C TYR A 15 -6.25 -17.38 6.56
N TYR A 16 -5.39 -16.69 5.79
CA TYR A 16 -5.78 -15.47 5.10
C TYR A 16 -6.85 -15.72 4.03
N LYS A 17 -6.73 -16.82 3.29
CA LYS A 17 -7.75 -17.23 2.31
C LYS A 17 -9.10 -17.44 2.98
N GLY A 18 -9.15 -18.19 4.08
CA GLY A 18 -10.40 -18.42 4.83
C GLY A 18 -10.99 -17.14 5.43
N MET A 19 -10.15 -16.22 5.89
CA MET A 19 -10.60 -14.91 6.36
C MET A 19 -11.17 -14.05 5.22
N ALA A 20 -10.54 -14.06 4.05
CA ALA A 20 -11.05 -13.35 2.88
C ALA A 20 -12.42 -13.91 2.45
N GLU A 21 -12.52 -15.25 2.31
CA GLU A 21 -13.76 -15.94 1.95
C GLU A 21 -14.90 -15.65 2.93
N LYS A 22 -14.63 -15.69 4.24
CA LYS A 22 -15.62 -15.38 5.28
C LYS A 22 -16.18 -13.96 5.18
N ASN A 23 -15.39 -13.02 4.68
CA ASN A 23 -15.78 -11.62 4.51
C ASN A 23 -16.24 -11.31 3.07
N GLY A 24 -16.43 -12.31 2.21
CA GLY A 24 -16.84 -12.12 0.82
C GLY A 24 -15.78 -11.43 -0.05
N ILE A 25 -14.51 -11.52 0.35
CA ILE A 25 -13.39 -10.89 -0.35
C ILE A 25 -12.72 -11.93 -1.25
N SER A 26 -12.56 -11.61 -2.54
CA SER A 26 -11.76 -12.43 -3.46
C SER A 26 -10.31 -12.51 -3.00
N PHE A 27 -9.73 -13.72 -3.00
CA PHE A 27 -8.36 -13.99 -2.59
C PHE A 27 -7.49 -14.39 -3.79
N GLU A 28 -6.36 -13.71 -3.95
CA GLU A 28 -5.40 -13.95 -5.03
C GLU A 28 -3.97 -14.04 -4.46
N LEU A 29 -3.15 -14.89 -5.06
CA LEU A 29 -1.78 -15.14 -4.61
C LEU A 29 -0.77 -14.72 -5.68
N ALA A 30 0.15 -13.83 -5.31
CA ALA A 30 1.29 -13.44 -6.14
C ALA A 30 2.55 -14.20 -5.71
N SER A 31 3.33 -14.70 -6.67
CA SER A 31 4.62 -15.37 -6.40
C SER A 31 5.81 -14.49 -6.74
N GLU A 32 5.61 -13.45 -7.55
CA GLU A 32 6.65 -12.51 -7.94
C GLU A 32 6.12 -11.08 -8.13
N GLU A 33 7.03 -10.11 -8.27
CA GLU A 33 6.69 -8.69 -8.41
C GLU A 33 5.74 -8.45 -9.59
N LYS A 34 5.99 -9.09 -10.74
CA LYS A 34 5.15 -8.87 -11.93
C LYS A 34 3.71 -9.31 -11.71
N ASP A 35 3.45 -10.32 -10.89
CA ASP A 35 2.09 -10.79 -10.61
C ASP A 35 1.31 -9.73 -9.84
N ILE A 36 1.99 -8.99 -8.95
CA ILE A 36 1.40 -7.89 -8.19
C ILE A 36 1.05 -6.74 -9.13
N ILE A 37 2.00 -6.32 -9.96
CA ILE A 37 1.77 -5.24 -10.94
C ILE A 37 0.64 -5.62 -11.89
N TYR A 38 0.65 -6.86 -12.40
CA TYR A 38 -0.34 -7.35 -13.32
C TYR A 38 -1.73 -7.42 -12.68
N TYR A 39 -1.83 -7.92 -11.45
CA TYR A 39 -3.08 -7.92 -10.70
C TYR A 39 -3.65 -6.52 -10.46
N ILE A 40 -2.78 -5.55 -10.16
CA ILE A 40 -3.22 -4.16 -9.96
C ILE A 40 -3.77 -3.60 -11.27
N ASN A 41 -3.03 -3.76 -12.37
CA ASN A 41 -3.41 -3.17 -13.65
C ASN A 41 -4.56 -3.90 -14.36
N CYS A 42 -4.74 -5.20 -14.13
CA CYS A 42 -5.69 -6.04 -14.87
C CYS A 42 -6.73 -6.73 -13.98
N GLY A 43 -6.64 -6.67 -12.66
CA GLY A 43 -7.62 -7.29 -11.74
C GLY A 43 -7.48 -8.80 -11.59
N SER A 44 -6.52 -9.43 -12.29
CA SER A 44 -6.13 -10.82 -12.11
C SER A 44 -4.63 -11.01 -12.31
N ALA A 45 -4.04 -12.03 -11.68
CA ALA A 45 -2.68 -12.48 -12.00
C ALA A 45 -2.64 -13.34 -13.28
N ASP A 46 -3.82 -13.74 -13.80
CA ASP A 46 -3.97 -14.52 -15.03
C ASP A 46 -4.08 -13.60 -16.25
N VAL A 47 -3.11 -13.73 -17.17
CA VAL A 47 -3.01 -12.88 -18.37
C VAL A 47 -4.15 -13.00 -19.37
N SER A 48 -5.00 -14.00 -19.21
CA SER A 48 -6.15 -14.25 -20.08
C SER A 48 -7.45 -13.59 -19.62
N LYS A 49 -7.46 -12.95 -18.43
CA LYS A 49 -8.65 -12.40 -17.79
C LYS A 49 -8.88 -10.91 -18.08
N PRO A 50 -10.14 -10.44 -17.98
CA PRO A 50 -10.54 -9.10 -18.44
C PRO A 50 -9.79 -7.97 -17.75
N ASP A 51 -9.76 -6.85 -18.45
CA ASP A 51 -9.02 -5.64 -18.14
C ASP A 51 -9.72 -4.76 -17.09
N ARG A 52 -8.98 -4.03 -16.23
CA ARG A 52 -9.53 -3.16 -15.16
C ARG A 52 -10.45 -2.04 -15.64
N ASN A 53 -10.53 -1.78 -16.94
CA ASN A 53 -11.33 -0.67 -17.50
C ASN A 53 -12.82 -0.74 -17.12
N SER A 54 -13.37 -1.93 -16.85
CA SER A 54 -14.78 -2.10 -16.44
C SER A 54 -14.96 -2.34 -14.94
N ASP A 55 -13.86 -2.45 -14.18
CA ASP A 55 -13.87 -2.67 -12.73
C ASP A 55 -12.65 -1.95 -12.08
N PRO A 56 -12.60 -0.62 -12.15
CA PRO A 56 -11.47 0.13 -11.64
C PRO A 56 -11.37 0.03 -10.10
N ILE A 57 -10.15 0.13 -9.58
CA ILE A 57 -9.88 0.13 -8.14
C ILE A 57 -10.47 1.40 -7.52
N THR A 58 -11.43 1.26 -6.61
CA THR A 58 -11.99 2.37 -5.82
C THR A 58 -11.26 2.58 -4.51
N ASP A 59 -10.61 1.55 -3.97
CA ASP A 59 -9.87 1.62 -2.72
C ASP A 59 -8.64 0.72 -2.81
N PHE A 60 -7.47 1.29 -2.52
CA PHE A 60 -6.20 0.60 -2.53
C PHE A 60 -5.56 0.68 -1.15
N GLU A 61 -5.32 -0.48 -0.54
CA GLU A 61 -4.63 -0.58 0.73
C GLU A 61 -3.35 -1.41 0.57
N TYR A 62 -2.22 -0.81 0.93
CA TYR A 62 -0.96 -1.53 1.05
C TYR A 62 -0.59 -1.70 2.52
N VAL A 63 -0.38 -2.95 2.93
CA VAL A 63 -0.10 -3.37 4.30
C VAL A 63 1.21 -4.15 4.29
N GLY A 64 2.30 -3.54 4.74
CA GLY A 64 3.61 -4.20 4.73
C GLY A 64 4.79 -3.28 5.04
N HIS A 65 6.00 -3.76 4.75
CA HIS A 65 7.21 -2.93 4.86
C HIS A 65 7.27 -1.93 3.70
N GLY A 66 7.44 -0.65 4.02
CA GLY A 66 7.46 0.41 3.04
C GLY A 66 8.71 1.26 3.14
N HIS A 67 8.97 1.99 2.07
CA HIS A 67 9.88 3.12 2.07
C HIS A 67 9.22 4.26 1.28
N PRO A 68 9.58 5.53 1.52
CA PRO A 68 9.15 6.66 0.70
C PRO A 68 9.34 6.50 -0.82
N ARG A 69 10.11 5.51 -1.26
CA ARG A 69 10.40 5.24 -2.69
C ARG A 69 9.76 3.97 -3.24
N GLY A 70 9.02 3.21 -2.43
CA GLY A 70 8.41 1.98 -2.95
C GLY A 70 7.77 1.08 -1.91
N PHE A 71 7.23 -0.02 -2.42
CA PHE A 71 6.60 -1.08 -1.65
C PHE A 71 7.57 -2.24 -1.50
N TYR A 72 7.83 -2.73 -0.29
CA TYR A 72 8.71 -3.87 -0.07
C TYR A 72 7.90 -5.15 0.10
N ILE A 73 8.34 -6.24 -0.51
CA ILE A 73 7.61 -7.52 -0.51
C ILE A 73 8.40 -8.67 0.08
N GLU A 74 9.72 -8.55 0.18
CA GLU A 74 10.56 -9.62 0.73
C GLU A 74 11.91 -9.08 1.19
N PRO A 75 12.36 -9.34 2.43
CA PRO A 75 13.72 -9.04 2.83
C PRO A 75 14.71 -9.97 2.10
N ARG A 76 15.80 -9.41 1.59
CA ARG A 76 16.92 -10.16 0.99
C ARG A 76 18.18 -10.20 1.87
N GLY A 77 18.09 -9.64 3.07
CA GLY A 77 19.23 -9.46 3.98
C GLY A 77 20.05 -8.20 3.68
N ASN A 78 20.88 -7.78 4.63
CA ASN A 78 21.73 -6.57 4.54
C ASN A 78 20.96 -5.31 4.09
N ASP A 79 19.80 -5.06 4.70
CA ASP A 79 18.90 -3.94 4.38
C ASP A 79 18.40 -3.88 2.92
N ASN A 80 18.59 -4.95 2.15
CA ASN A 80 18.03 -5.08 0.81
C ASN A 80 16.64 -5.71 0.86
N TYR A 81 15.74 -5.18 0.03
CA TYR A 81 14.38 -5.67 -0.09
C TYR A 81 14.04 -5.89 -1.56
N LYS A 82 13.33 -6.97 -1.85
CA LYS A 82 12.54 -7.08 -3.08
C LYS A 82 11.41 -6.06 -2.97
N SER A 83 11.18 -5.31 -4.03
CA SER A 83 10.19 -4.24 -4.05
C SER A 83 9.42 -4.22 -5.36
N PHE A 84 8.32 -3.47 -5.39
CA PHE A 84 7.62 -3.11 -6.62
C PHE A 84 7.40 -1.60 -6.66
N ASN A 85 7.41 -1.01 -7.86
CA ASN A 85 7.29 0.43 -8.03
C ASN A 85 5.88 0.82 -8.46
N SER A 86 5.28 1.76 -7.71
CA SER A 86 4.05 2.45 -8.05
C SER A 86 4.02 3.04 -9.46
N GLU A 87 5.14 3.41 -10.08
CA GLU A 87 5.21 3.95 -11.45
C GLU A 87 4.68 2.97 -12.50
N LYS A 88 4.73 1.66 -12.22
CA LYS A 88 4.19 0.62 -13.11
C LYS A 88 2.66 0.52 -13.04
N PHE A 89 2.02 1.23 -12.13
CA PHE A 89 0.55 1.26 -12.04
C PHE A 89 -0.04 2.08 -13.19
N GLU A 90 -1.04 1.53 -13.85
CA GLU A 90 -1.71 2.24 -14.93
C GLU A 90 -2.84 3.08 -14.35
N ALA A 91 -2.93 4.37 -14.69
CA ALA A 91 -3.95 5.26 -14.14
C ALA A 91 -5.38 4.75 -14.43
N ARG A 92 -5.59 4.10 -15.58
CA ARG A 92 -6.86 3.46 -15.96
C ARG A 92 -7.29 2.31 -15.05
N ALA A 93 -6.36 1.75 -14.26
CA ALA A 93 -6.68 0.68 -13.32
C ALA A 93 -7.35 1.20 -12.04
N PHE A 94 -7.32 2.52 -11.82
CA PHE A 94 -7.87 3.19 -10.65
C PHE A 94 -9.05 4.06 -11.07
N ASP A 95 -10.07 4.11 -10.21
CA ASP A 95 -11.09 5.13 -10.33
C ASP A 95 -10.44 6.48 -10.04
N VAL A 96 -10.87 7.53 -10.73
CA VAL A 96 -10.35 8.88 -10.50
C VAL A 96 -10.59 9.36 -9.06
N ASN A 97 -11.55 8.76 -8.36
CA ASN A 97 -11.91 9.03 -6.98
C ASN A 97 -11.45 7.92 -6.01
N ALA A 98 -10.48 7.11 -6.41
CA ALA A 98 -10.02 6.02 -5.56
C ALA A 98 -9.36 6.52 -4.26
N ASN A 99 -9.66 5.89 -3.12
CA ASN A 99 -8.91 6.14 -1.89
C ASN A 99 -7.66 5.27 -1.84
N ILE A 100 -6.56 5.84 -1.34
CA ILE A 100 -5.28 5.14 -1.24
C ILE A 100 -4.79 5.18 0.20
N TYR A 101 -4.52 4.03 0.78
CA TYR A 101 -4.02 3.87 2.14
C TYR A 101 -2.69 3.10 2.14
N LEU A 102 -1.65 3.73 2.65
CA LEU A 102 -0.26 3.25 2.63
C LEU A 102 0.21 2.97 4.06
N TYR A 103 0.03 1.73 4.50
CA TYR A 103 0.42 1.25 5.83
C TYR A 103 1.84 0.67 5.80
N GLY A 104 2.82 1.43 5.30
CA GLY A 104 4.23 1.09 5.37
C GLY A 104 5.09 2.20 5.95
N CYS A 105 6.27 1.82 6.48
CA CYS A 105 7.20 2.74 7.14
C CYS A 105 7.56 3.93 6.25
N GLY A 106 7.25 5.15 6.71
CA GLY A 106 7.61 6.38 6.00
C GLY A 106 6.87 6.61 4.67
N GLN A 107 5.91 5.76 4.29
CA GLN A 107 5.18 5.89 3.02
C GLN A 107 4.26 7.13 2.97
N GLY A 108 4.02 7.79 4.09
CA GLY A 108 3.38 9.11 4.15
C GLY A 108 4.30 10.31 3.93
N LEU A 109 5.60 10.11 3.67
CA LEU A 109 6.53 11.22 3.46
C LEU A 109 6.36 11.84 2.06
N THR A 110 6.00 13.12 2.03
CA THR A 110 5.94 13.92 0.80
C THR A 110 7.33 14.28 0.28
N GLY A 111 7.42 14.74 -0.96
CA GLY A 111 8.71 15.00 -1.63
C GLY A 111 9.50 16.09 -0.95
N SER A 112 8.80 17.13 -0.47
CA SER A 112 9.40 18.20 0.31
C SER A 112 9.98 17.71 1.65
N ALA A 113 9.32 16.76 2.33
CA ALA A 113 9.81 16.19 3.58
C ALA A 113 10.97 15.23 3.34
N LEU A 114 10.90 14.43 2.27
CA LEU A 114 11.98 13.54 1.86
C LEU A 114 13.23 14.34 1.44
N HIS A 115 13.07 15.43 0.69
CA HIS A 115 14.17 16.28 0.26
C HIS A 115 14.91 16.94 1.44
N LYS A 116 14.20 17.28 2.53
CA LYS A 116 14.85 17.78 3.75
C LYS A 116 15.76 16.74 4.42
N LEU A 117 15.39 15.47 4.35
CA LEU A 117 16.16 14.36 4.90
C LEU A 117 17.26 13.89 3.94
N TYR A 118 16.97 13.95 2.63
CA TYR A 118 17.83 13.49 1.55
C TYR A 118 17.89 14.56 0.44
N PRO A 119 18.68 15.64 0.60
CA PRO A 119 18.71 16.76 -0.35
C PRO A 119 19.18 16.37 -1.75
N GLN A 120 19.93 15.27 -1.86
CA GLN A 120 20.41 14.72 -3.13
C GLN A 120 19.35 13.89 -3.88
N SER A 121 18.19 13.65 -3.27
CA SER A 121 17.09 12.88 -3.87
C SER A 121 16.29 13.77 -4.81
N THR A 122 16.32 13.44 -6.10
CA THR A 122 15.50 14.10 -7.14
C THR A 122 14.35 13.22 -7.64
N GLU A 123 14.28 11.96 -7.20
CA GLU A 123 13.23 11.03 -7.61
C GLU A 123 11.89 11.37 -6.95
N PRO A 124 10.75 11.19 -7.67
CA PRO A 124 9.43 11.26 -7.07
C PRO A 124 9.31 10.26 -5.92
N ASN A 125 8.64 10.67 -4.84
CA ASN A 125 8.32 9.75 -3.76
C ASN A 125 7.01 9.01 -4.04
N LEU A 126 6.70 8.04 -3.19
CA LEU A 126 5.53 7.19 -3.31
C LEU A 126 4.22 8.00 -3.29
N ILE A 127 4.09 9.03 -2.45
CA ILE A 127 2.91 9.91 -2.44
C ILE A 127 2.77 10.64 -3.78
N ASP A 128 3.83 11.23 -4.31
CA ASP A 128 3.81 11.91 -5.63
C ASP A 128 3.40 10.93 -6.74
N ASN A 129 3.91 9.69 -6.68
CA ASN A 129 3.58 8.65 -7.64
C ASN A 129 2.13 8.15 -7.51
N MET A 130 1.54 8.14 -6.32
CA MET A 130 0.13 7.77 -6.13
C MET A 130 -0.83 8.91 -6.50
N GLN A 131 -0.41 10.19 -6.39
CA GLN A 131 -1.21 11.36 -6.81
C GLN A 131 -1.56 11.39 -8.30
N ARG A 132 -0.79 10.67 -9.14
CA ARG A 132 -1.14 10.55 -10.56
C ARG A 132 -2.31 9.58 -10.83
N LEU A 133 -2.67 8.76 -9.85
CA LEU A 133 -3.66 7.68 -9.99
C LEU A 133 -5.05 8.11 -9.54
N THR A 134 -5.16 9.05 -8.58
CA THR A 134 -6.42 9.48 -8.00
C THR A 134 -6.41 10.98 -7.70
N LYS A 135 -7.60 11.59 -7.66
CA LYS A 135 -7.83 12.97 -7.18
C LYS A 135 -8.29 13.02 -5.73
N GLU A 136 -8.58 11.88 -5.11
CA GLU A 136 -9.13 11.75 -3.76
C GLU A 136 -8.06 11.53 -2.70
N THR A 137 -8.49 11.06 -1.53
CA THR A 137 -7.66 10.93 -0.33
C THR A 137 -6.53 9.92 -0.51
N ILE A 138 -5.31 10.38 -0.26
CA ILE A 138 -4.13 9.54 -0.09
C ILE A 138 -3.68 9.65 1.36
N VAL A 139 -3.77 8.56 2.10
CA VAL A 139 -3.34 8.44 3.49
C VAL A 139 -2.08 7.58 3.54
N GLY A 140 -1.03 8.07 4.17
CA GLY A 140 0.17 7.29 4.44
C GLY A 140 0.76 7.65 5.79
N TYR A 141 1.52 6.74 6.37
CA TYR A 141 2.14 6.96 7.69
C TYR A 141 3.59 7.39 7.54
N SER A 142 3.97 8.48 8.23
CA SER A 142 5.37 8.95 8.25
C SER A 142 6.25 8.20 9.25
N VAL A 143 5.65 7.35 10.09
CA VAL A 143 6.33 6.56 11.14
C VAL A 143 6.56 5.13 10.69
N THR A 144 7.56 4.46 11.30
CA THR A 144 7.77 3.03 11.16
C THR A 144 6.57 2.28 11.74
N LEU A 145 5.93 1.44 10.93
CA LEU A 145 4.98 0.45 11.40
C LEU A 145 5.76 -0.82 11.72
N GLU A 146 5.85 -1.17 12.99
CA GLU A 146 6.46 -2.43 13.42
C GLU A 146 5.45 -3.57 13.27
N TRP A 147 5.83 -4.59 12.49
CA TRP A 147 5.04 -5.78 12.25
C TRP A 147 5.41 -6.88 13.26
N GLY A 148 4.64 -6.97 14.35
CA GLY A 148 4.43 -8.20 15.12
C GLY A 148 5.38 -8.53 16.29
N LYS A 149 4.78 -9.20 17.29
CA LYS A 149 5.35 -10.38 17.97
C LYS A 149 4.40 -11.59 17.96
N SER A 150 3.19 -11.44 17.41
CA SER A 150 2.19 -12.50 17.20
C SER A 150 1.35 -12.16 15.97
N LEU A 151 1.08 -13.17 15.13
CA LEU A 151 0.32 -13.09 13.87
C LEU A 151 -0.88 -12.14 13.96
N GLY A 152 -0.94 -11.17 13.04
CA GLY A 152 -2.19 -10.47 12.69
C GLY A 152 -2.67 -9.35 13.63
N SER A 153 -1.80 -8.68 14.38
CA SER A 153 -2.21 -7.49 15.15
C SER A 153 -1.61 -6.20 14.57
N PHE A 154 -2.51 -5.34 14.10
CA PHE A 154 -2.24 -3.97 13.66
C PHE A 154 -2.45 -3.02 14.85
N VAL A 155 -1.41 -2.32 15.27
CA VAL A 155 -1.52 -1.20 16.23
C VAL A 155 -1.04 0.07 15.52
N PRO A 156 -1.95 0.90 14.99
CA PRO A 156 -1.56 2.17 14.43
C PRO A 156 -1.07 3.07 15.55
N TYR A 157 0.18 3.52 15.49
CA TYR A 157 0.59 4.67 16.29
C TYR A 157 -0.11 5.91 15.70
N SER A 158 -0.95 6.54 16.52
CA SER A 158 -1.64 7.78 16.21
C SER A 158 -0.63 8.93 16.09
N LEU A 159 -0.09 9.18 14.90
CA LEU A 159 0.59 10.43 14.61
C LEU A 159 0.13 10.95 13.25
N GLY A 160 -0.63 12.04 13.33
CA GLY A 160 -1.37 12.60 12.23
C GLY A 160 -0.51 13.23 11.14
N LEU A 161 -1.04 13.15 9.92
CA LEU A 161 -0.92 14.20 8.93
C LEU A 161 -2.18 14.19 8.07
N SER A 162 -3.22 14.84 8.57
CA SER A 162 -4.37 15.26 7.79
C SER A 162 -3.91 16.33 6.80
N VAL A 163 -3.68 15.96 5.53
CA VAL A 163 -3.72 16.93 4.43
C VAL A 163 -5.16 16.95 3.90
N CYS A 164 -6.07 17.47 4.71
CA CYS A 164 -7.38 17.87 4.22
C CYS A 164 -7.25 19.31 3.70
N ARG A 165 -7.25 19.49 2.38
CA ARG A 165 -7.68 20.78 1.81
C ARG A 165 -9.18 20.90 2.06
N GLY A 166 -9.51 21.55 3.19
CA GLY A 166 -10.85 22.02 3.50
C GLY A 166 -11.58 21.18 4.53
N GLN A 167 -11.31 21.41 5.82
CA GLN A 167 -12.32 21.94 6.75
C GLN A 167 -11.68 22.20 8.12
N ARG A 168 -12.03 23.35 8.69
CA ARG A 168 -11.56 23.86 9.97
C ARG A 168 -12.30 23.15 11.12
N LYS A 169 -11.56 22.95 12.23
CA LYS A 169 -12.02 22.73 13.61
C LYS A 169 -12.69 21.39 13.91
N LEU A 170 -12.04 20.55 14.72
CA LEU A 170 -12.33 20.46 16.17
C LEU A 170 -11.34 19.53 16.88
N ASN A 171 -10.99 19.95 18.09
CA ASN A 171 -9.94 19.46 18.97
C ASN A 171 -10.50 18.46 20.00
N LYS A 172 -9.56 17.70 20.60
CA LYS A 172 -9.54 17.26 22.01
C LYS A 172 -10.68 16.38 22.50
N ALA A 173 -10.38 15.10 22.65
CA ALA A 173 -10.47 14.35 23.91
C ALA A 173 -9.99 12.93 23.64
N LEU A 174 -9.20 12.36 24.55
CA LEU A 174 -9.12 10.93 24.91
C LEU A 174 -7.76 10.64 25.54
N TYR A 175 -7.54 11.20 26.73
CA TYR A 175 -6.73 10.58 27.79
C TYR A 175 -7.40 10.95 29.11
N SER A 176 -8.39 10.15 29.47
CA SER A 176 -8.93 9.99 30.82
C SER A 176 -8.83 8.51 31.16
#